data_AF-A0A2N5GVA7-F1
#
_entry.id   AF-A0A2N5GVA7-F1
#
_cell.length_a   1.000
_cell.length_b   1.000
_cell.length_c   1.000
_cell.angle_alpha   90.00
_cell.angle_beta   90.00
_cell.angle_gamma   90.00
#
_symmetry.space_group_name_H-M   'P 1'
#
loop_
_entity.id
_entity.type
_entity.pdbx_description
1 polymer ?
#
loop_
_entity_poly.entity_id
_entity_poly.type
_entity_poly.pdbx_seq_one_letter_code
_entity_poly.pdbx_strand_id
1 'polypeptide(L)'
;MSDYRKKLFRGAKIEDCILDFIDMEKELSRTLDTANEQERQLLLGMSKAYRLIVNRLVREFDYTKGGDIVNTKIKDLINSLKRRASEAKEQSKNNVLDIVNGMYYNDIPEEAKDEIASVPQELQRGLFEGMALGYEKIVIDLELLLDSTDSDKVVQIEKNLAKYKKLAEMLKDKFKEDEVDFRSGYIQGEMSVYHMVREELLVIFNINEQK
;
A
#
# COMPACT_ATOMS: atom_id res chain seq x y z
N MET A 1 -25.26 23.34 25.92
CA MET A 1 -24.86 22.03 25.34
C MET A 1 -23.40 21.95 24.88
N SER A 2 -22.58 23.01 24.97
CA SER A 2 -21.17 23.01 24.50
C SER A 2 -20.15 22.46 25.51
N ASP A 3 -20.40 22.57 26.82
CA ASP A 3 -19.42 22.14 27.84
C ASP A 3 -19.44 20.64 28.15
N TYR A 4 -20.57 19.96 27.89
CA TYR A 4 -20.69 18.52 28.12
C TYR A 4 -19.88 17.72 27.07
N ARG A 5 -19.86 18.18 25.81
CA ARG A 5 -19.02 17.59 24.74
C ARG A 5 -17.52 17.79 25.00
N LYS A 6 -17.10 18.93 25.54
CA LYS A 6 -15.69 19.19 25.86
C LYS A 6 -15.19 18.43 27.11
N LYS A 7 -16.08 18.07 28.04
CA LYS A 7 -15.71 17.34 29.27
C LYS A 7 -15.67 15.82 29.12
N LEU A 8 -16.50 15.22 28.28
CA LEU A 8 -16.52 13.76 28.06
C LEU A 8 -15.41 13.27 27.11
N PHE A 9 -14.92 14.13 26.22
CA PHE A 9 -14.03 13.76 25.12
C PHE A 9 -12.72 14.55 25.14
N ARG A 10 -11.99 14.48 26.26
CA ARG A 10 -10.62 14.99 26.32
C ARG A 10 -9.69 14.03 25.57
N GLY A 11 -9.38 14.34 24.31
CA GLY A 11 -8.17 14.02 23.53
C GLY A 11 -7.67 12.58 23.40
N ALA A 12 -7.57 11.85 24.51
CA ALA A 12 -6.95 10.52 24.62
C ALA A 12 -7.99 9.39 24.79
N LYS A 13 -9.22 9.56 24.27
CA LYS A 13 -10.29 8.54 24.40
C LYS A 13 -11.03 8.21 23.10
N ILE A 14 -10.98 9.10 22.12
CA ILE A 14 -11.65 8.87 20.83
C ILE A 14 -10.74 8.06 19.90
N GLU A 15 -9.42 8.30 19.94
CA GLU A 15 -8.41 7.48 19.28
C GLU A 15 -8.52 6.00 19.71
N ASP A 16 -8.51 5.73 21.02
CA ASP A 16 -8.72 4.39 21.57
C ASP A 16 -10.04 3.78 21.09
N CYS A 17 -11.14 4.54 21.11
CA CYS A 17 -12.42 4.05 20.58
C CYS A 17 -12.38 3.75 19.07
N ILE A 18 -11.66 4.54 18.26
CA ILE A 18 -11.49 4.26 16.83
C ILE A 18 -10.70 2.97 16.64
N LEU A 19 -9.60 2.79 17.38
CA LEU A 19 -8.77 1.59 17.34
C LEU A 19 -9.58 0.36 17.78
N ASP A 20 -10.35 0.47 18.86
CA ASP A 20 -11.24 -0.59 19.33
C ASP A 20 -12.24 -1.01 18.25
N PHE A 21 -12.85 -0.05 17.53
CA PHE A 21 -13.78 -0.37 16.45
C PHE A 21 -13.09 -1.00 15.23
N ILE A 22 -11.85 -0.61 14.92
CA ILE A 22 -11.04 -1.22 13.86
C ILE A 22 -10.66 -2.66 14.24
N ASP A 23 -10.26 -2.89 15.48
CA ASP A 23 -9.87 -4.21 15.97
C ASP A 23 -11.07 -5.16 16.03
N MET A 24 -12.23 -4.67 16.49
CA MET A 24 -13.49 -5.41 16.43
C MET A 24 -13.89 -5.73 14.98
N GLU A 25 -13.67 -4.83 14.03
CA GLU A 25 -13.91 -5.10 12.61
C GLU A 25 -12.97 -6.18 12.05
N LYS A 26 -11.68 -6.13 12.40
CA LYS A 26 -10.69 -7.14 12.02
C LYS A 26 -11.01 -8.50 12.62
N GLU A 27 -11.45 -8.54 13.87
CA GLU A 27 -11.83 -9.77 14.55
C GLU A 27 -13.07 -10.40 13.92
N LEU A 28 -14.11 -9.60 13.62
CA LEU A 28 -15.29 -10.04 12.86
C LEU A 28 -14.92 -10.60 11.49
N SER A 29 -13.96 -9.97 10.81
CA SER A 29 -13.46 -10.43 9.51
C SER A 29 -12.77 -11.80 9.58
N ARG A 30 -12.15 -12.13 10.72
CA ARG A 30 -11.56 -13.47 10.96
C ARG A 30 -12.61 -14.51 11.35
N THR A 31 -13.71 -14.11 11.98
CA THR A 31 -14.82 -15.01 12.34
C THR A 31 -15.75 -15.33 11.18
N LEU A 32 -15.72 -14.50 10.13
CA LEU A 32 -16.54 -14.68 8.92
C LEU A 32 -16.23 -15.97 8.15
N ASP A 33 -15.02 -16.51 8.27
CA ASP A 33 -14.59 -17.73 7.58
C ASP A 33 -15.15 -19.02 8.22
N THR A 34 -15.66 -18.94 9.46
CA THR A 34 -16.18 -20.09 10.23
C THR A 34 -17.67 -19.97 10.58
N ALA A 35 -18.31 -18.86 10.22
CA ALA A 35 -19.70 -18.56 10.55
C ALA A 35 -20.72 -19.18 9.59
N ASN A 36 -21.90 -19.55 10.10
CA ASN A 36 -23.01 -20.02 9.27
C ASN A 36 -23.69 -18.88 8.48
N GLU A 37 -24.54 -19.20 7.49
CA GLU A 37 -25.14 -18.22 6.55
C GLU A 37 -25.86 -17.04 7.25
N GLN A 38 -26.57 -17.29 8.35
CA GLN A 38 -27.31 -16.26 9.09
C GLN A 38 -26.40 -15.41 9.97
N GLU A 39 -25.45 -16.04 10.66
CA GLU A 39 -24.40 -15.34 11.42
C GLU A 39 -23.55 -14.49 10.48
N ARG A 40 -23.24 -14.99 9.28
CA ARG A 40 -22.46 -14.26 8.26
C ARG A 40 -23.12 -12.94 7.89
N GLN A 41 -24.44 -12.92 7.65
CA GLN A 41 -25.15 -11.67 7.34
C GLN A 41 -25.13 -10.68 8.52
N LEU A 42 -25.28 -11.17 9.76
CA LEU A 42 -25.21 -10.36 10.96
C LEU A 42 -23.80 -9.75 11.15
N LEU A 43 -22.75 -10.57 11.02
CA LEU A 43 -21.35 -10.14 11.15
C LEU A 43 -20.98 -9.11 10.08
N LEU A 44 -21.46 -9.28 8.84
CA LEU A 44 -21.30 -8.29 7.77
C LEU A 44 -22.02 -6.97 8.09
N GLY A 45 -23.22 -7.04 8.66
CA GLY A 45 -23.95 -5.86 9.13
C GLY A 45 -23.21 -5.10 10.23
N MET A 46 -22.64 -5.83 11.19
CA MET A 46 -21.84 -5.27 12.28
C MET A 46 -20.53 -4.66 11.80
N SER A 47 -19.80 -5.34 10.90
CA SER A 47 -18.59 -4.82 10.26
C SER A 47 -18.85 -3.49 9.54
N LYS A 48 -19.95 -3.42 8.77
CA LYS A 48 -20.37 -2.16 8.13
C LYS A 48 -20.71 -1.07 9.13
N ALA A 49 -21.35 -1.40 10.25
CA ALA A 49 -21.68 -0.44 11.30
C ALA A 49 -20.43 0.13 11.98
N TYR A 50 -19.45 -0.71 12.33
CA TYR A 50 -18.17 -0.26 12.88
C TYR A 50 -17.41 0.63 11.91
N ARG A 51 -17.33 0.25 10.64
CA ARG A 51 -16.70 1.09 9.60
C ARG A 51 -17.40 2.45 9.44
N LEU A 52 -18.73 2.49 9.55
CA LEU A 52 -19.51 3.74 9.53
C LEU A 52 -19.20 4.64 10.72
N ILE A 53 -19.09 4.07 11.92
CA ILE A 53 -18.75 4.79 13.14
C ILE A 53 -17.31 5.32 13.07
N VAL A 54 -16.35 4.50 12.64
CA VAL A 54 -14.96 4.92 12.41
C VAL A 54 -14.90 6.08 11.42
N ASN A 55 -15.53 5.97 10.26
CA ASN A 55 -15.55 7.03 9.26
C ASN A 55 -16.15 8.34 9.79
N ARG A 56 -17.17 8.24 10.66
CA ARG A 56 -17.79 9.40 11.29
C ARG A 56 -16.88 10.05 12.34
N LEU A 57 -16.27 9.25 13.21
CA LEU A 57 -15.36 9.73 14.25
C LEU A 57 -14.09 10.35 13.64
N VAL A 58 -13.54 9.73 12.60
CA VAL A 58 -12.37 10.26 11.89
C VAL A 58 -12.69 11.60 11.21
N ARG A 59 -13.88 11.76 10.63
CA ARG A 59 -14.33 13.04 10.02
C ARG A 59 -14.67 14.13 11.03
N GLU A 60 -15.36 13.79 12.12
CA GLU A 60 -15.85 14.78 13.10
C GLU A 60 -14.73 15.33 14.00
N PHE A 61 -13.62 14.58 14.15
CA PHE A 61 -12.52 14.93 15.07
C PHE A 61 -11.15 15.13 14.39
N ASP A 62 -11.11 15.17 13.05
CA ASP A 62 -9.89 15.41 12.25
C ASP A 62 -8.71 14.46 12.59
N TYR A 63 -9.04 13.20 12.91
CA TYR A 63 -8.09 12.16 13.32
C TYR A 63 -7.26 11.57 12.17
N THR A 64 -7.37 12.13 10.95
CA THR A 64 -6.48 11.79 9.82
C THR A 64 -4.99 12.06 10.10
N LYS A 65 -4.70 12.82 11.18
CA LYS A 65 -3.35 13.16 11.65
C LYS A 65 -2.98 12.53 13.01
N GLY A 66 -3.84 11.69 13.58
CA GLY A 66 -3.57 11.00 14.84
C GLY A 66 -2.46 9.96 14.67
N GLY A 67 -1.48 9.98 15.59
CA GLY A 67 -0.26 9.17 15.48
C GLY A 67 -0.52 7.68 15.30
N ASP A 68 -1.50 7.12 16.01
CA ASP A 68 -1.75 5.67 16.02
C ASP A 68 -2.44 5.16 14.74
N ILE A 69 -3.35 5.95 14.15
CA ILE A 69 -3.97 5.60 12.86
C ILE A 69 -2.94 5.71 11.74
N VAL A 70 -2.10 6.76 11.75
CA VAL A 70 -1.02 6.93 10.77
C VAL A 70 -0.01 5.79 10.89
N ASN A 71 0.41 5.44 12.11
CA ASN A 71 1.29 4.29 12.37
C ASN A 71 0.68 2.97 11.86
N THR A 72 -0.63 2.75 12.05
CA THR A 72 -1.33 1.55 11.58
C THR A 72 -1.33 1.46 10.05
N LYS A 73 -1.66 2.56 9.37
CA LYS A 73 -1.60 2.64 7.90
C LYS A 73 -0.19 2.40 7.36
N ILE A 74 0.84 2.97 8.00
CA ILE A 74 2.24 2.75 7.65
C ILE A 74 2.62 1.27 7.82
N LYS A 75 2.24 0.64 8.94
CA LYS A 75 2.50 -0.79 9.20
C LYS A 75 1.83 -1.69 8.16
N ASP A 76 0.56 -1.44 7.84
CA ASP A 76 -0.18 -2.21 6.86
C ASP A 76 0.46 -2.08 5.46
N LEU A 77 0.90 -0.87 5.10
CA LEU A 77 1.65 -0.64 3.86
C LEU A 77 2.99 -1.37 3.85
N ILE A 78 3.80 -1.28 4.92
CA ILE A 78 5.09 -1.99 5.03
C ILE A 78 4.91 -3.49 4.79
N ASN A 79 3.91 -4.11 5.43
CA ASN A 79 3.64 -5.54 5.27
C ASN A 79 3.25 -5.89 3.82
N SER A 80 2.41 -5.07 3.20
CA SER A 80 2.04 -5.20 1.79
C SER A 80 3.28 -5.13 0.87
N LEU A 81 4.13 -4.11 1.06
CA LEU A 81 5.33 -3.91 0.24
C LEU A 81 6.38 -5.02 0.44
N LYS A 82 6.57 -5.51 1.66
CA LYS A 82 7.44 -6.69 1.92
C LYS A 82 6.97 -7.92 1.16
N ARG A 83 5.65 -8.17 1.14
CA ARG A 83 5.07 -9.28 0.37
C ARG A 83 5.32 -9.10 -1.12
N ARG A 84 5.02 -7.91 -1.68
CA ARG A 84 5.27 -7.58 -3.09
C ARG A 84 6.75 -7.69 -3.48
N ALA A 85 7.67 -7.32 -2.58
CA ALA A 85 9.10 -7.49 -2.81
C ALA A 85 9.50 -8.96 -2.92
N SER A 86 8.95 -9.83 -2.06
CA SER A 86 9.18 -11.28 -2.12
C SER A 86 8.58 -11.88 -3.40
N GLU A 87 7.34 -11.53 -3.72
CA GLU A 87 6.66 -11.96 -4.95
C GLU A 87 7.45 -11.57 -6.20
N ALA A 88 7.97 -10.33 -6.27
CA ALA A 88 8.80 -9.88 -7.37
C ALA A 88 10.13 -10.66 -7.45
N LYS A 89 10.79 -10.97 -6.32
CA LYS A 89 12.00 -11.82 -6.31
C LYS A 89 11.73 -13.26 -6.74
N GLU A 90 10.54 -13.78 -6.50
CA GLU A 90 10.15 -15.10 -6.99
C GLU A 90 9.87 -15.05 -8.50
N GLN A 91 9.13 -14.03 -8.95
CA GLN A 91 8.82 -13.81 -10.36
C GLN A 91 10.08 -13.61 -11.22
N SER A 92 11.14 -12.99 -10.69
CA SER A 92 12.40 -12.84 -11.43
C SER A 92 13.11 -14.17 -11.71
N LYS A 93 12.85 -15.21 -10.91
CA LYS A 93 13.48 -16.53 -11.07
C LYS A 93 12.68 -17.48 -11.96
N ASN A 94 11.42 -17.16 -12.23
CA ASN A 94 10.51 -18.00 -12.98
C ASN A 94 10.50 -17.61 -14.46
N ASN A 95 10.24 -18.57 -15.33
CA ASN A 95 10.02 -18.28 -16.74
C ASN A 95 8.64 -17.65 -16.94
N VAL A 96 8.58 -16.65 -17.81
CA VAL A 96 7.37 -15.90 -18.20
C VAL A 96 6.26 -16.83 -18.65
N LEU A 97 6.62 -17.86 -19.42
CA LEU A 97 5.71 -18.88 -19.91
C LEU A 97 5.12 -19.71 -18.78
N ASP A 98 5.84 -19.93 -17.69
CA ASP A 98 5.33 -20.64 -16.51
C ASP A 98 4.39 -19.75 -15.68
N ILE A 99 4.61 -18.42 -15.69
CA ILE A 99 3.73 -17.44 -15.03
C ILE A 99 2.41 -17.26 -15.81
N VAL A 100 2.48 -17.14 -17.14
CA VAL A 100 1.31 -16.96 -18.02
C VAL A 100 0.46 -18.23 -18.10
N ASN A 101 1.09 -19.41 -18.17
CA ASN A 101 0.39 -20.69 -18.30
C ASN A 101 0.00 -21.32 -16.94
N GLY A 102 0.56 -20.85 -15.83
CA GLY A 102 0.66 -21.62 -14.60
C GLY A 102 -0.02 -21.06 -13.35
N MET A 103 -1.17 -20.36 -13.42
CA MET A 103 -2.29 -20.53 -12.45
C MET A 103 -3.30 -19.36 -12.27
N TYR A 104 -3.19 -18.19 -12.92
CA TYR A 104 -4.06 -17.05 -12.51
C TYR A 104 -4.89 -16.34 -13.59
N TYR A 105 -4.76 -16.67 -14.88
CA TYR A 105 -5.34 -15.81 -15.92
C TYR A 105 -6.01 -16.55 -17.08
N ASN A 106 -7.21 -17.08 -16.82
CA ASN A 106 -8.19 -17.30 -17.89
C ASN A 106 -8.80 -15.97 -18.39
N ASP A 107 -8.55 -14.86 -17.68
CA ASP A 107 -9.16 -13.54 -17.92
C ASP A 107 -8.24 -12.54 -18.63
N ILE A 108 -6.97 -12.89 -18.92
CA ILE A 108 -6.10 -12.04 -19.74
C ILE A 108 -6.42 -12.31 -21.22
N PRO A 109 -6.76 -11.26 -22.01
CA PRO A 109 -6.93 -11.40 -23.45
C PRO A 109 -5.69 -12.03 -24.10
N GLU A 110 -5.89 -12.94 -25.07
CA GLU A 110 -4.78 -13.62 -25.75
C GLU A 110 -3.76 -12.63 -26.35
N GLU A 111 -4.23 -11.49 -26.83
CA GLU A 111 -3.39 -10.38 -27.32
C GLU A 111 -2.37 -9.89 -26.26
N ALA A 112 -2.79 -9.78 -25.00
CA ALA A 112 -1.91 -9.39 -23.91
C ALA A 112 -0.96 -10.52 -23.49
N LYS A 113 -1.36 -11.80 -23.66
CA LYS A 113 -0.47 -12.95 -23.43
C LYS A 113 0.65 -12.99 -24.48
N ASP A 114 0.31 -12.74 -25.74
CA ASP A 114 1.27 -12.68 -26.85
C ASP A 114 2.25 -11.51 -26.68
N GLU A 115 1.76 -10.33 -26.24
CA GLU A 115 2.63 -9.20 -25.90
C GLU A 115 3.59 -9.54 -24.76
N ILE A 116 3.10 -10.15 -23.66
CA ILE A 116 3.95 -10.57 -22.54
C ILE A 116 4.99 -11.62 -22.98
N ALA A 117 4.60 -12.57 -23.82
CA ALA A 117 5.50 -13.59 -24.35
C ALA A 117 6.57 -13.01 -25.28
N SER A 118 6.31 -11.85 -25.90
CA SER A 118 7.26 -11.15 -26.75
C SER A 118 8.31 -10.35 -25.98
N VAL A 119 8.12 -10.13 -24.67
CA VAL A 119 9.07 -9.40 -23.83
C VAL A 119 10.34 -10.22 -23.61
N PRO A 120 11.53 -9.66 -23.85
CA PRO A 120 12.78 -10.37 -23.62
C PRO A 120 12.94 -10.81 -22.16
N GLN A 121 13.30 -12.07 -21.95
CA GLN A 121 13.37 -12.67 -20.61
C GLN A 121 14.37 -11.94 -19.69
N GLU A 122 15.49 -11.46 -20.23
CA GLU A 122 16.46 -10.68 -19.47
C GLU A 122 15.88 -9.34 -19.00
N LEU A 123 15.13 -8.65 -19.87
CA LEU A 123 14.43 -7.40 -19.53
C LEU A 123 13.43 -7.65 -18.40
N GLN A 124 12.65 -8.72 -18.50
CA GLN A 124 11.65 -9.07 -17.49
C GLN A 124 12.28 -9.47 -16.15
N ARG A 125 13.36 -10.26 -16.17
CA ARG A 125 14.12 -10.57 -14.96
C ARG A 125 14.62 -9.29 -14.31
N GLY A 126 15.19 -8.40 -15.11
CA GLY A 126 15.61 -7.07 -14.67
C GLY A 126 14.47 -6.32 -14.00
N LEU A 127 13.33 -6.21 -14.67
CA LEU A 127 12.14 -5.50 -14.19
C LEU A 127 11.71 -5.99 -12.81
N PHE A 128 11.55 -7.29 -12.62
CA PHE A 128 11.14 -7.83 -11.33
C PHE A 128 12.20 -7.64 -10.23
N GLU A 129 13.48 -7.80 -10.54
CA GLU A 129 14.55 -7.54 -9.56
C GLU A 129 14.62 -6.06 -9.17
N GLY A 130 14.44 -5.16 -10.14
CA GLY A 130 14.35 -3.72 -9.92
C GLY A 130 13.16 -3.34 -9.04
N MET A 131 11.99 -3.93 -9.30
CA MET A 131 10.80 -3.74 -8.47
C MET A 131 11.03 -4.21 -7.04
N ALA A 132 11.60 -5.40 -6.86
CA ALA A 132 11.92 -5.92 -5.53
C ALA A 132 12.80 -4.96 -4.74
N LEU A 133 13.89 -4.45 -5.37
CA LEU A 133 14.75 -3.48 -4.72
C LEU A 133 14.01 -2.17 -4.39
N GLY A 134 13.18 -1.67 -5.32
CA GLY A 134 12.38 -0.47 -5.11
C GLY A 134 11.48 -0.59 -3.89
N TYR A 135 10.80 -1.73 -3.74
CA TYR A 135 9.95 -1.99 -2.58
C TYR A 135 10.76 -2.05 -1.28
N GLU A 136 11.91 -2.72 -1.28
CA GLU A 136 12.79 -2.81 -0.10
C GLU A 136 13.29 -1.44 0.35
N LYS A 137 13.68 -0.57 -0.58
CA LYS A 137 14.12 0.80 -0.26
C LYS A 137 13.01 1.62 0.37
N ILE A 138 11.79 1.53 -0.16
CA ILE A 138 10.64 2.25 0.39
C ILE A 138 10.23 1.69 1.75
N VAL A 139 10.30 0.37 1.94
CA VAL A 139 10.07 -0.27 3.25
C VAL A 139 11.03 0.31 4.29
N ILE A 140 12.32 0.44 3.98
CA ILE A 140 13.30 1.05 4.89
C ILE A 140 12.90 2.48 5.26
N ASP A 141 12.53 3.31 4.28
CA ASP A 141 12.09 4.69 4.55
C ASP A 141 10.86 4.75 5.47
N LEU A 142 9.90 3.83 5.27
CA LEU A 142 8.68 3.75 6.08
C LEU A 142 8.92 3.19 7.48
N GLU A 143 9.84 2.24 7.63
CA GLU A 143 10.27 1.71 8.94
C GLU A 143 10.97 2.81 9.75
N LEU A 144 11.88 3.55 9.13
CA LEU A 144 12.53 4.72 9.76
C LEU A 144 11.51 5.78 10.18
N LEU A 145 10.48 6.01 9.36
CA LEU A 145 9.38 6.90 9.72
C LEU A 145 8.58 6.37 10.90
N LEU A 146 8.29 5.07 10.94
CA LEU A 146 7.52 4.44 12.02
C LEU A 146 8.25 4.54 13.37
N ASP A 147 9.57 4.33 13.35
CA ASP A 147 10.44 4.41 14.52
C ASP A 147 10.73 5.86 14.98
N SER A 148 10.42 6.84 14.13
CA SER A 148 10.63 8.26 14.46
C SER A 148 9.70 8.73 15.60
N THR A 149 10.25 9.59 16.46
CA THR A 149 9.50 10.28 17.52
C THR A 149 8.74 11.52 17.03
N ASP A 150 8.76 11.78 15.72
CA ASP A 150 8.05 12.90 15.12
C ASP A 150 6.55 12.77 15.34
N SER A 151 5.93 13.82 15.88
CA SER A 151 4.49 13.87 16.13
C SER A 151 3.66 14.01 14.86
N ASP A 152 4.25 14.55 13.78
CA ASP A 152 3.59 14.75 12.48
C ASP A 152 4.29 13.95 11.38
N LYS A 153 3.99 12.65 11.37
CA LYS A 153 4.49 11.71 10.37
C LYS A 153 3.95 12.00 8.96
N VAL A 154 2.84 12.74 8.83
CA VAL A 154 2.25 13.09 7.52
C VAL A 154 3.18 14.04 6.76
N VAL A 155 3.78 15.03 7.45
CA VAL A 155 4.77 15.93 6.83
C VAL A 155 6.00 15.16 6.33
N GLN A 156 6.42 14.11 7.02
CA GLN A 156 7.53 13.27 6.56
C GLN A 156 7.13 12.40 5.37
N ILE A 157 5.88 11.92 5.32
CA ILE A 157 5.32 11.25 4.13
C ILE A 157 5.35 12.18 2.93
N GLU A 158 4.97 13.45 3.07
CA GLU A 158 5.04 14.45 1.99
C GLU A 158 6.47 14.64 1.46
N LYS A 159 7.48 14.66 2.34
CA LYS A 159 8.89 14.71 1.93
C LYS A 159 9.31 13.43 1.20
N ASN A 160 8.87 12.26 1.66
CA ASN A 160 9.14 11.00 0.98
C ASN A 160 8.48 10.94 -0.41
N LEU A 161 7.25 11.48 -0.56
CA LEU A 161 6.58 11.60 -1.86
C LEU A 161 7.40 12.44 -2.85
N ALA A 162 7.95 13.57 -2.40
CA ALA A 162 8.83 14.42 -3.22
C ALA A 162 10.16 13.70 -3.56
N LYS A 163 10.74 12.98 -2.60
CA LYS A 163 11.93 12.14 -2.80
C LYS A 163 11.68 11.06 -3.86
N TYR A 164 10.57 10.33 -3.77
CA TYR A 164 10.22 9.26 -4.71
C TYR A 164 9.99 9.79 -6.12
N LYS A 165 9.32 10.94 -6.26
CA LYS A 165 9.18 11.62 -7.56
C LYS A 165 10.54 11.91 -8.17
N LYS A 166 11.45 12.53 -7.41
CA LYS A 166 12.80 12.87 -7.89
C LYS A 166 13.61 11.62 -8.25
N LEU A 167 13.52 10.55 -7.46
CA LEU A 167 14.21 9.29 -7.75
C LEU A 167 13.69 8.65 -9.04
N ALA A 168 12.37 8.65 -9.25
CA ALA A 168 11.77 8.12 -10.47
C ALA A 168 12.23 8.93 -11.70
N GLU A 169 12.20 10.27 -11.63
CA GLU A 169 12.71 11.16 -12.68
C GLU A 169 14.19 10.89 -12.98
N MET A 170 15.03 10.76 -11.95
CA MET A 170 16.46 10.45 -12.10
C MET A 170 16.72 9.06 -12.70
N LEU A 171 15.83 8.09 -12.51
CA LEU A 171 15.95 6.76 -13.10
C LEU A 171 15.47 6.75 -14.56
N LYS A 172 14.45 7.54 -14.89
CA LYS A 172 13.95 7.72 -16.25
C LYS A 172 15.06 8.14 -17.22
N ASP A 173 15.94 9.02 -16.79
CA ASP A 173 17.04 9.53 -17.61
C ASP A 173 18.21 8.53 -17.81
N LYS A 174 18.14 7.33 -17.21
CA LYS A 174 19.25 6.35 -17.17
C LYS A 174 19.08 5.14 -18.07
N PHE A 175 17.96 5.01 -18.76
CA PHE A 175 17.72 3.95 -19.74
C PHE A 175 17.07 4.55 -20.99
N LYS A 176 17.19 3.87 -22.12
CA LYS A 176 16.44 4.22 -23.32
C LYS A 176 15.27 3.25 -23.52
N GLU A 177 14.17 3.74 -24.08
CA GLU A 177 12.96 2.94 -24.27
C GLU A 177 13.15 1.75 -25.23
N ASP A 178 14.16 1.80 -26.10
CA ASP A 178 14.52 0.72 -27.03
C ASP A 178 15.52 -0.31 -26.45
N GLU A 179 16.06 -0.07 -25.25
CA GLU A 179 16.93 -1.02 -24.56
C GLU A 179 16.10 -2.14 -23.91
N VAL A 180 16.42 -3.38 -24.30
CA VAL A 180 15.71 -4.59 -23.86
C VAL A 180 16.61 -5.56 -23.08
N ASP A 181 17.61 -5.02 -22.40
CA ASP A 181 18.55 -5.79 -21.59
C ASP A 181 18.13 -5.86 -20.11
N PHE A 182 18.82 -6.68 -19.33
CA PHE A 182 18.55 -6.81 -17.91
C PHE A 182 18.66 -5.47 -17.17
N ARG A 183 19.63 -4.62 -17.54
CA ARG A 183 19.92 -3.37 -16.82
C ARG A 183 18.81 -2.34 -17.02
N SER A 184 18.36 -2.16 -18.25
CA SER A 184 17.22 -1.31 -18.60
C SER A 184 15.96 -1.77 -17.88
N GLY A 185 15.69 -3.08 -17.87
CA GLY A 185 14.59 -3.66 -17.09
C GLY A 185 14.70 -3.35 -15.61
N TYR A 186 15.88 -3.54 -15.02
CA TYR A 186 16.14 -3.24 -13.62
C TYR A 186 15.84 -1.79 -13.25
N ILE A 187 16.30 -0.84 -14.06
CA ILE A 187 16.07 0.59 -13.84
C ILE A 187 14.57 0.91 -13.99
N GLN A 188 13.90 0.34 -15.01
CA GLN A 188 12.47 0.51 -15.24
C GLN A 188 11.63 -0.04 -14.08
N GLY A 189 11.99 -1.22 -13.56
CA GLY A 189 11.32 -1.84 -12.42
C GLY A 189 11.44 -1.01 -11.15
N GLU A 190 12.66 -0.53 -10.82
CA GLU A 190 12.86 0.33 -9.66
C GLU A 190 12.08 1.64 -9.79
N MET A 191 12.13 2.29 -10.97
CA MET A 191 11.41 3.53 -11.26
C MET A 191 9.89 3.36 -11.08
N SER A 192 9.33 2.26 -11.62
CA SER A 192 7.89 1.99 -11.58
C SER A 192 7.38 1.87 -10.16
N VAL A 193 8.16 1.28 -9.25
CA VAL A 193 7.77 1.17 -7.84
C VAL A 193 7.68 2.53 -7.16
N TYR A 194 8.62 3.43 -7.40
CA TYR A 194 8.52 4.80 -6.86
C TYR A 194 7.26 5.52 -7.34
N HIS A 195 6.86 5.33 -8.60
CA HIS A 195 5.61 5.88 -9.10
C HIS A 195 4.39 5.24 -8.42
N MET A 196 4.29 3.91 -8.41
CA MET A 196 3.12 3.20 -7.88
C MET A 196 2.91 3.48 -6.39
N VAL A 197 3.97 3.37 -5.58
CA VAL A 197 3.85 3.55 -4.13
C VAL A 197 3.60 5.01 -3.77
N ARG A 198 4.13 5.95 -4.56
CA ARG A 198 3.80 7.36 -4.40
C ARG A 198 2.31 7.62 -4.58
N GLU A 199 1.69 7.09 -5.63
CA GLU A 199 0.23 7.21 -5.83
C GLU A 199 -0.56 6.53 -4.70
N GLU A 200 -0.12 5.35 -4.27
CA GLU A 200 -0.75 4.62 -3.16
C GLU A 200 -0.69 5.44 -1.85
N LEU A 201 0.44 6.09 -1.56
CA LEU A 201 0.61 6.97 -0.40
C LEU A 201 -0.29 8.22 -0.49
N LEU A 202 -0.41 8.86 -1.66
CA LEU A 202 -1.32 9.99 -1.87
C LEU A 202 -2.77 9.60 -1.53
N VAL A 203 -3.21 8.41 -1.97
CA VAL A 203 -4.54 7.87 -1.70
C VAL A 203 -4.72 7.49 -0.22
N ILE A 204 -3.78 6.75 0.38
CA ILE A 204 -3.89 6.27 1.77
C ILE A 204 -4.00 7.44 2.77
N PHE A 205 -3.26 8.52 2.50
CA PHE A 205 -3.15 9.68 3.39
C PHE A 205 -3.99 10.88 2.95
N ASN A 206 -4.76 10.77 1.86
CA ASN A 206 -5.56 11.86 1.29
C ASN A 206 -4.77 13.15 1.08
N ILE A 207 -3.53 13.03 0.60
CA ILE A 207 -2.66 14.16 0.31
C ILE A 207 -3.01 14.64 -1.11
N ASN A 208 -3.47 15.88 -1.25
CA ASN A 208 -3.72 16.48 -2.55
C ASN A 208 -2.40 16.99 -3.13
N GLU A 209 -2.09 16.64 -4.38
CA GLU A 209 -1.03 17.33 -5.10
C GLU A 209 -1.42 18.82 -5.25
N GLN A 210 -0.67 19.72 -4.64
CA GLN A 210 -0.72 21.12 -5.03
C GLN A 210 -0.17 21.19 -6.46
N LYS A 211 -1.07 21.48 -7.41
CA LYS A 211 -0.73 21.81 -8.80
C LYS A 211 0.13 23.06 -8.89
#